data_AF-A0A3D0NG48-F1
#
_entry.id   AF-A0A3D0NG48-F1
#
_cell.length_a   1.000
_cell.length_b   1.000
_cell.length_c   1.000
_cell.angle_alpha   90.00
_cell.angle_beta   90.00
_cell.angle_gamma   90.00
#
_symmetry.space_group_name_H-M   'P 1'
#
loop_
_entity.id
_entity.type
_entity.pdbx_description
1 polymer ?
#
loop_
_entity_poly.entity_id
_entity_poly.type
_entity_poly.pdbx_seq_one_letter_code
_entity_poly.pdbx_strand_id
1 'polypeptide(L)'
;MDRREFLYGLNTSLGSIALTAMLADDAMAEESPLRVAHYPKAKAKHCIFLYMEGGPSHIDTFDPKPKLKELHEQEFQRSGQEQSAMASGKRYFVQTPFEFKKSGESGADITTAWPHLEKVVDDICFYRGLQVTSVNHPAANYHVN
;
A
#
# COMPACT_ATOMS: atom_id res chain seq x y z
N MET A 1 -11.17 2.18 -62.58
CA MET A 1 -10.50 2.00 -61.29
C MET A 1 -10.41 0.50 -61.03
N ASP A 2 -9.20 -0.05 -61.05
CA ASP A 2 -9.00 -1.48 -60.88
C ASP A 2 -9.20 -1.89 -59.41
N ARG A 3 -9.75 -3.09 -59.16
CA ARG A 3 -10.00 -3.61 -57.79
C ARG A 3 -8.72 -3.63 -56.97
N ARG A 4 -7.58 -3.83 -57.64
CA ARG A 4 -6.25 -3.83 -57.04
C ARG A 4 -5.85 -2.44 -56.51
N GLU A 5 -6.08 -1.38 -57.26
CA GLU A 5 -5.81 0.01 -56.82
C GLU A 5 -6.72 0.43 -55.66
N PHE A 6 -7.99 0.04 -55.71
CA PHE A 6 -8.94 0.30 -54.63
C PHE A 6 -8.50 -0.33 -53.29
N LEU A 7 -8.04 -1.58 -53.32
CA LEU A 7 -7.53 -2.28 -52.13
C LEU A 7 -6.21 -1.69 -51.61
N TYR A 8 -5.31 -1.25 -52.48
CA TYR A 8 -4.08 -0.57 -52.08
C TYR A 8 -4.36 0.79 -51.42
N GLY A 9 -5.35 1.55 -51.90
CA GLY A 9 -5.78 2.80 -51.27
C GLY A 9 -6.41 2.60 -49.89
N LEU A 10 -7.22 1.55 -49.72
CA LEU A 10 -7.92 1.23 -48.46
C LEU A 10 -7.00 0.68 -47.35
N ASN A 11 -6.02 -0.15 -47.70
CA ASN A 11 -5.08 -0.67 -46.71
C ASN A 11 -4.19 0.42 -46.10
N THR A 12 -3.86 1.44 -46.90
CA THR A 12 -3.03 2.56 -46.45
C THR A 12 -3.79 3.46 -45.46
N SER A 13 -5.09 3.67 -45.66
CA SER A 13 -5.91 4.48 -44.76
C SER A 13 -6.26 3.74 -43.46
N LEU A 14 -6.68 2.48 -43.52
CA LEU A 14 -6.97 1.68 -42.32
C LEU A 14 -5.72 1.45 -41.45
N GLY A 15 -4.57 1.18 -42.08
CA GLY A 15 -3.30 1.05 -41.36
C GLY A 15 -2.88 2.34 -40.67
N SER A 16 -3.07 3.49 -41.31
CA SER A 16 -2.74 4.79 -40.71
C SER A 16 -3.65 5.14 -39.53
N ILE A 17 -4.94 4.78 -39.57
CA ILE A 17 -5.87 4.95 -38.46
C ILE A 17 -5.48 4.04 -37.29
N ALA A 18 -5.14 2.78 -37.56
CA ALA A 18 -4.70 1.84 -36.53
C ALA A 18 -3.39 2.30 -35.85
N LEU A 19 -2.42 2.78 -36.63
CA LEU A 19 -1.16 3.31 -36.11
C LEU A 19 -1.38 4.58 -35.28
N THR A 20 -2.25 5.49 -35.75
CA THR A 20 -2.59 6.72 -35.02
C THR A 20 -3.29 6.40 -33.70
N ALA A 21 -4.17 5.38 -33.68
CA ALA A 21 -4.81 4.93 -32.46
C ALA A 21 -3.81 4.33 -31.46
N MET A 22 -2.84 3.53 -31.93
CA MET A 22 -1.78 2.98 -31.08
C MET A 22 -0.86 4.08 -30.51
N LEU A 23 -0.46 5.05 -31.33
CA LEU A 23 0.35 6.19 -30.89
C LEU A 23 -0.40 7.10 -29.90
N ALA A 24 -1.71 7.24 -30.05
CA ALA A 24 -2.54 7.98 -29.10
C ALA A 24 -2.63 7.26 -27.74
N ASP A 25 -2.75 5.93 -27.72
CA ASP A 25 -2.78 5.11 -26.50
C ASP A 25 -1.43 5.20 -25.74
N ASP A 26 -0.31 5.15 -26.46
CA ASP A 26 1.04 5.34 -25.89
C ASP A 26 1.22 6.78 -25.35
N ALA A 27 0.75 7.81 -26.06
CA ALA A 27 0.84 9.19 -25.60
C ALA A 27 -0.04 9.48 -24.38
N MET A 28 -1.22 8.84 -24.29
CA MET A 28 -2.10 8.95 -23.12
C MET A 28 -1.56 8.22 -21.88
N ALA A 29 -0.59 7.30 -22.05
CA ALA A 29 0.06 6.63 -20.94
C ALA A 29 1.02 7.55 -20.15
N GLU A 30 1.49 8.65 -20.74
CA GLU A 30 2.40 9.60 -20.07
C GLU A 30 1.68 10.58 -19.12
N GLU A 31 0.37 10.85 -19.30
CA GLU A 31 -0.32 11.93 -18.58
C GLU A 31 -1.14 11.52 -17.34
N SER A 32 -1.04 10.28 -16.86
CA SER A 32 -1.68 9.89 -15.59
C SER A 32 -0.72 10.06 -14.40
N PRO A 33 -0.93 11.04 -13.50
CA PRO A 33 -0.16 11.13 -12.24
C PRO A 33 -0.45 9.97 -11.30
N LEU A 34 -1.51 9.19 -11.56
CA LEU A 34 -1.68 7.86 -11.02
C LEU A 34 -0.77 6.93 -11.82
N ARG A 35 0.44 6.69 -11.30
CA ARG A 35 1.32 5.60 -11.78
C ARG A 35 0.44 4.40 -12.08
N VAL A 36 0.40 4.00 -13.35
CA VAL A 36 -0.26 2.76 -13.78
C VAL A 36 0.13 1.70 -12.76
N ALA A 37 -0.85 1.16 -12.04
CA ALA A 37 -0.57 0.14 -11.05
C ALA A 37 0.24 -0.95 -11.78
N HIS A 38 1.44 -1.24 -11.26
CA HIS A 38 2.28 -2.29 -11.80
C HIS A 38 1.51 -3.61 -11.58
N TYR A 39 0.69 -3.98 -12.54
CA TYR A 39 0.09 -5.30 -12.61
C TYR A 39 1.12 -6.19 -13.29
N PRO A 40 1.91 -6.99 -12.55
CA PRO A 40 2.77 -7.95 -13.20
C PRO A 40 1.90 -8.83 -14.10
N LYS A 41 2.30 -9.00 -15.37
CA LYS A 41 1.62 -9.90 -16.32
C LYS A 41 1.58 -11.34 -15.77
N ALA A 42 2.51 -11.68 -14.88
CA ALA A 42 2.56 -12.95 -14.17
C ALA A 42 1.59 -12.97 -12.98
N LYS A 43 0.66 -13.94 -12.99
CA LYS A 43 -0.21 -14.22 -11.85
C LYS A 43 0.52 -15.07 -10.82
N ALA A 44 0.41 -14.72 -9.55
CA ALA A 44 0.88 -15.57 -8.45
C ALA A 44 0.12 -16.92 -8.49
N LYS A 45 0.86 -18.04 -8.47
CA LYS A 45 0.28 -19.40 -8.51
C LYS A 45 -0.02 -19.95 -7.11
N HIS A 46 0.78 -19.54 -6.13
CA HIS A 46 0.66 -19.93 -4.73
C HIS A 46 0.86 -18.70 -3.86
N CYS A 47 0.02 -18.56 -2.83
CA CYS A 47 0.09 -17.49 -1.84
C CYS A 47 0.08 -18.11 -0.45
N ILE A 48 1.07 -17.77 0.37
CA ILE A 48 1.04 -18.07 1.81
C ILE A 48 0.54 -16.80 2.49
N PHE A 49 -0.68 -16.85 3.01
CA PHE A 49 -1.27 -15.75 3.76
C PHE A 49 -1.22 -16.07 5.25
N LEU A 50 -0.57 -15.20 6.02
CA LEU A 50 -0.47 -15.30 7.47
C LEU A 50 -1.20 -14.11 8.09
N TYR A 51 -2.30 -14.38 8.79
CA TYR A 51 -3.01 -13.39 9.59
C TYR A 51 -2.63 -13.54 11.06
N MET A 52 -1.99 -12.53 11.64
CA MET A 52 -1.45 -12.57 12.99
C MET A 52 -2.27 -11.71 13.94
N GLU A 53 -3.43 -12.21 14.37
CA GLU A 53 -4.20 -11.56 15.45
C GLU A 53 -3.37 -11.55 16.75
N GLY A 54 -3.25 -10.37 17.37
CA GLY A 54 -2.42 -10.21 18.57
C GLY A 54 -0.90 -10.21 18.29
N GLY A 55 -0.50 -10.09 17.03
CA GLY A 55 0.90 -9.90 16.66
C GLY A 55 1.48 -8.55 17.14
N PRO A 56 2.80 -8.35 16.96
CA PRO A 56 3.46 -7.10 17.32
C PRO A 56 2.81 -5.88 16.64
N SER A 57 2.78 -4.76 17.34
CA SER A 57 2.18 -3.54 16.82
C SER A 57 2.97 -2.98 15.63
N HIS A 58 2.27 -2.46 14.61
CA HIS A 58 2.92 -1.84 13.44
C HIS A 58 3.81 -0.64 13.81
N ILE A 59 3.44 0.12 14.86
CA ILE A 59 4.21 1.27 15.35
C ILE A 59 5.50 0.88 16.07
N ASP A 60 5.63 -0.38 16.48
CA ASP A 60 6.78 -0.94 17.18
C ASP A 60 7.69 -1.77 16.25
N THR A 61 7.34 -1.83 14.96
CA THR A 61 7.95 -2.77 14.01
C THR A 61 8.47 -2.08 12.75
N PHE A 62 7.58 -1.50 11.94
CA PHE A 62 7.94 -0.96 10.62
C PHE A 62 7.39 0.44 10.33
N ASP A 63 6.60 1.03 11.23
CA ASP A 63 5.91 2.31 10.99
C ASP A 63 6.05 3.25 12.19
N PRO A 64 7.27 3.76 12.45
CA PRO A 64 7.51 4.64 13.59
C PRO A 64 6.61 5.88 13.50
N LYS A 65 6.03 6.27 14.63
CA LYS A 65 5.20 7.49 14.75
C LYS A 65 5.91 8.49 15.66
N PRO A 66 6.78 9.38 15.13
CA PRO A 66 7.58 10.31 15.93
C PRO A 66 6.74 11.18 16.88
N LYS A 67 5.52 11.54 16.47
CA LYS A 67 4.59 12.33 17.28
C LYS A 67 4.22 11.66 18.61
N LEU A 68 4.26 10.32 18.70
CA LEU A 68 3.99 9.61 19.95
C LEU A 68 5.03 9.88 21.03
N LYS A 69 6.27 10.25 20.65
CA LYS A 69 7.30 10.67 21.61
C LYS A 69 6.92 11.98 22.30
N GLU A 70 6.39 12.93 21.53
CA GLU A 70 5.93 14.22 22.07
C GLU A 70 4.68 14.07 22.94
N LEU A 71 3.80 13.15 22.56
CA LEU A 71 2.52 12.92 23.22
C LEU A 71 2.61 11.91 24.38
N HIS A 72 3.78 11.31 24.63
CA HIS A 72 3.90 10.23 25.59
C HIS A 72 3.35 10.63 26.97
N GLU A 73 2.53 9.74 27.55
CA GLU A 73 1.85 9.92 28.84
C GLU A 73 0.83 11.08 28.88
N GLN A 74 0.53 11.71 27.73
CA GLN A 74 -0.58 12.65 27.65
C GLN A 74 -1.91 11.89 27.54
N GLU A 75 -2.85 12.29 28.38
CA GLU A 75 -4.21 11.73 28.39
C GLU A 75 -4.93 12.12 27.10
N PHE A 76 -5.62 11.18 26.48
CA PHE A 76 -6.48 11.45 25.33
C PHE A 76 -7.91 10.99 25.59
N GLN A 77 -8.85 11.74 25.03
CA GLN A 77 -10.27 11.41 25.08
C GLN A 77 -10.78 11.20 23.67
N ARG A 78 -11.37 10.03 23.43
CA ARG A 78 -12.14 9.76 22.21
C ARG A 78 -13.61 10.04 22.48
N SER A 79 -14.29 10.61 21.50
CA SER A 79 -15.71 10.94 21.58
C SER A 79 -16.43 10.50 20.30
N GLY A 80 -17.75 10.41 20.39
CA GLY A 80 -18.60 10.06 19.24
C GLY A 80 -18.29 8.68 18.67
N GLN A 81 -18.12 8.60 17.35
CA GLN A 81 -17.93 7.33 16.63
C GLN A 81 -16.59 6.64 16.93
N GLU A 82 -15.60 7.38 17.44
CA GLU A 82 -14.28 6.82 17.79
C GLU A 82 -14.24 6.19 19.19
N GLN A 83 -15.29 6.39 19.98
CA GLN A 83 -15.39 5.87 21.33
C GLN A 83 -15.90 4.42 21.32
N SER A 84 -15.04 3.49 21.72
CA SER A 84 -15.45 2.09 21.92
C SER A 84 -16.35 1.98 23.14
N ALA A 85 -17.45 1.24 23.01
CA ALA A 85 -18.36 0.90 24.12
C ALA A 85 -17.66 0.06 25.23
N MET A 86 -16.53 -0.56 24.92
CA MET A 86 -15.71 -1.31 25.87
C MET A 86 -14.59 -0.47 26.51
N ALA A 87 -14.54 0.84 26.21
CA ALA A 87 -13.55 1.72 26.82
C ALA A 87 -13.91 2.04 28.28
N SER A 88 -12.96 1.81 29.19
CA SER A 88 -13.03 2.25 30.59
C SER A 88 -11.71 2.91 31.00
N GLY A 89 -11.79 3.76 32.03
CA GLY A 89 -10.62 4.44 32.60
C GLY A 89 -10.01 5.53 31.70
N LYS A 90 -8.88 6.06 32.17
CA LYS A 90 -8.07 7.04 31.43
C LYS A 90 -7.18 6.34 30.41
N ARG A 91 -6.96 6.98 29.27
CA ARG A 91 -6.10 6.46 28.20
C ARG A 91 -5.04 7.48 27.85
N TYR A 92 -3.85 6.98 27.53
CA TYR A 92 -2.68 7.81 27.30
C TYR A 92 -2.01 7.40 26.00
N PHE A 93 -1.38 8.35 25.31
CA PHE A 93 -0.47 8.01 24.22
C PHE A 93 0.78 7.34 24.79
N VAL A 94 1.17 6.22 24.20
CA VAL A 94 2.36 5.47 24.59
C VAL A 94 3.32 5.48 23.41
N GLN A 95 4.54 5.97 23.65
CA GLN A 95 5.59 5.89 22.65
C GLN A 95 6.11 4.46 22.51
N THR A 96 6.66 4.14 21.35
CA THR A 96 7.38 2.89 21.16
C THR A 96 8.59 2.83 22.10
N PRO A 97 8.85 1.69 22.78
CA PRO A 97 10.05 1.52 23.59
C PRO A 97 11.27 1.12 22.75
N PHE A 98 11.09 0.89 21.45
CA PHE A 98 12.13 0.39 20.56
C PHE A 98 12.80 1.53 19.78
N GLU A 99 14.06 1.30 19.43
CA GLU A 99 14.79 2.17 18.52
C GLU A 99 14.51 1.78 17.07
N PHE A 100 14.53 2.77 16.19
CA PHE A 100 14.30 2.58 14.76
C PHE A 100 15.51 3.04 13.96
N LYS A 101 15.72 2.38 12.83
CA LYS A 101 16.71 2.76 11.84
C LYS A 101 16.16 2.60 10.43
N LYS A 102 16.79 3.31 9.51
CA LYS A 102 16.62 3.14 8.07
C LYS A 102 17.51 1.99 7.62
N SER A 103 16.95 1.02 6.92
CA SER A 103 17.70 -0.14 6.41
C SER A 103 17.45 -0.38 4.93
N GLY A 104 18.37 -1.10 4.28
CA GLY A 104 18.32 -1.46 2.88
C GLY A 104 18.53 -0.27 1.96
N GLU A 105 18.51 -0.54 0.66
CA GLU A 105 18.52 0.48 -0.39
C GLU A 105 17.20 1.26 -0.43
N SER A 106 16.10 0.62 -0.02
CA SER A 106 14.78 1.26 0.09
C SER A 106 14.71 2.31 1.20
N GLY A 107 15.61 2.27 2.18
CA GLY A 107 15.53 3.14 3.36
C GLY A 107 14.26 2.88 4.18
N ALA A 108 13.81 1.62 4.26
CA ALA A 108 12.66 1.25 5.05
C ALA A 108 12.92 1.48 6.54
N ASP A 109 11.89 1.95 7.27
CA ASP A 109 11.95 2.01 8.73
C ASP A 109 11.78 0.61 9.32
N ILE A 110 12.70 0.20 10.19
CA ILE A 110 12.60 -1.07 10.92
C ILE A 110 13.13 -0.91 12.35
N THR A 111 12.48 -1.60 13.29
CA THR A 111 12.93 -1.72 14.68
C THR A 111 14.28 -2.43 14.78
N THR A 112 15.14 -1.97 15.69
CA THR A 112 16.43 -2.63 15.98
C THR A 112 16.27 -3.99 16.64
N ALA A 113 15.07 -4.32 17.13
CA ALA A 113 14.75 -5.63 17.72
C ALA A 113 14.74 -6.78 16.70
N TRP A 114 14.79 -6.50 15.39
CA TRP A 114 14.70 -7.50 14.32
C TRP A 114 15.96 -7.58 13.44
N PRO A 115 17.10 -8.04 14.01
CA PRO A 115 18.41 -8.04 13.33
C PRO A 115 18.49 -8.98 12.12
N HIS A 116 17.59 -9.97 12.04
CA HIS A 116 17.54 -10.90 10.91
C HIS A 116 16.65 -10.41 9.78
N LEU A 117 15.51 -9.80 10.11
CA LEU A 117 14.54 -9.33 9.13
C LEU A 117 15.04 -8.09 8.38
N GLU A 118 15.84 -7.27 9.07
CA GLU A 118 16.55 -6.14 8.47
C GLU A 118 17.35 -6.51 7.21
N LYS A 119 17.91 -7.73 7.17
CA LYS A 119 18.79 -8.19 6.08
C LYS A 119 18.07 -8.44 4.76
N VAL A 120 16.75 -8.52 4.79
CA VAL A 120 15.90 -8.80 3.62
C VAL A 120 14.84 -7.72 3.43
N VAL A 121 15.06 -6.52 3.99
CA VAL A 121 14.04 -5.46 4.01
C VAL A 121 13.65 -4.98 2.60
N ASP A 122 14.59 -5.05 1.64
CA ASP A 122 14.35 -4.67 0.25
C ASP A 122 13.55 -5.71 -0.53
N ASP A 123 13.44 -6.94 -0.02
CA ASP A 123 12.56 -7.99 -0.56
C ASP A 123 11.14 -7.91 0.04
N ILE A 124 10.91 -7.02 1.02
CA ILE A 124 9.64 -6.88 1.72
C ILE A 124 8.86 -5.68 1.17
N CYS A 125 7.60 -5.92 0.81
CA CYS A 125 6.67 -4.84 0.50
C CYS A 125 5.93 -4.38 1.77
N PHE A 126 6.12 -3.12 2.16
CA PHE A 126 5.36 -2.50 3.25
C PHE A 126 4.12 -1.79 2.71
N TYR A 127 2.95 -2.32 3.04
CA TYR A 127 1.68 -1.69 2.72
C TYR A 127 1.09 -0.98 3.95
N ARG A 128 1.07 0.36 3.95
CA ARG A 128 0.54 1.20 5.05
C ARG A 128 -0.83 1.83 4.73
N GLY A 129 -1.61 1.18 3.86
CA GLY A 129 -2.90 1.70 3.38
C GLY A 129 -4.14 1.02 3.95
N LEU A 130 -3.97 0.04 4.84
CA LEU A 130 -5.08 -0.75 5.36
C LEU A 130 -5.93 0.09 6.34
N GLN A 131 -7.21 0.23 6.04
CA GLN A 131 -8.17 0.96 6.89
C GLN A 131 -9.35 0.06 7.25
N VAL A 132 -9.86 0.26 8.46
CA VAL A 132 -11.02 -0.46 8.99
C VAL A 132 -11.99 0.56 9.59
N THR A 133 -13.29 0.29 9.48
CA THR A 133 -14.33 1.20 9.98
C THR A 133 -14.74 0.95 11.43
N SER A 134 -14.45 -0.24 11.98
CA SER A 134 -14.83 -0.59 13.35
C SER A 134 -13.79 -0.16 14.36
N VAL A 135 -14.24 0.45 15.45
CA VAL A 135 -13.40 0.80 16.61
C VAL A 135 -13.13 -0.37 17.55
N ASN A 136 -13.85 -1.49 17.39
CA ASN A 136 -13.72 -2.67 18.22
C ASN A 136 -12.81 -3.69 17.53
N HIS A 137 -11.76 -4.14 18.22
CA HIS A 137 -10.72 -5.02 17.67
C HIS A 137 -11.27 -6.28 16.96
N PRO A 138 -12.15 -7.11 17.57
CA PRO A 138 -12.65 -8.31 16.89
C PRO A 138 -13.46 -8.00 15.63
N ALA A 139 -14.25 -6.92 15.67
CA ALA A 139 -15.07 -6.51 14.53
C ALA A 139 -14.21 -5.95 13.39
N ALA A 140 -13.16 -5.20 13.71
CA ALA A 140 -12.20 -4.69 12.74
C ALA A 140 -11.45 -5.82 12.00
N ASN A 141 -11.17 -6.92 12.68
CA ASN A 141 -10.49 -8.09 12.10
C ASN A 141 -11.27 -8.75 10.95
N TYR A 142 -12.61 -8.67 10.95
CA TYR A 142 -13.43 -9.17 9.84
C TYR A 142 -13.36 -8.31 8.57
N HIS A 143 -12.85 -7.08 8.63
CA HIS A 143 -12.71 -6.23 7.45
C HIS A 143 -11.44 -6.51 6.65
N VAL A 144 -10.51 -7.26 7.24
CA VAL A 144 -9.16 -7.49 6.71
C VAL A 144 -8.87 -8.95 6.36
N ASN A 145 -9.82 -9.85 6.63
CA ASN A 145 -9.86 -11.24 6.16
C ASN A 145 -10.79 -11.35 4.94
#